data_AF-A0A179BD80-F1
#
_entry.id   AF-A0A179BD80-F1
#
_cell.length_a   1.000
_cell.length_b   1.000
_cell.length_c   1.000
_cell.angle_alpha   90.00
_cell.angle_beta   90.00
_cell.angle_gamma   90.00
#
_symmetry.space_group_name_H-M   'P 1'
#
loop_
_entity.id
_entity.type
_entity.pdbx_description
1 polymer ?
#
loop_
_entity_poly.entity_id
_entity_poly.type
_entity_poly.pdbx_seq_one_letter_code
_entity_poly.pdbx_strand_id
1 'polypeptide(L)'
;MLTEEQKKEWGRWAKLAEANAQKMLKPGDRLRVTKCPGTKRWITFSHWDGCWVVSKSGIGDYHPVNVDFVNGLPVDFAGRGIHD
;
A
#
# COMPACT_ATOMS: atom_id res chain seq x y z
N MET A 1 12.93 13.25 14.31
CA MET A 1 13.25 13.62 12.92
C MET A 1 13.97 12.45 12.29
N LEU A 2 13.64 12.06 11.05
CA LEU A 2 14.33 10.95 10.37
C LEU A 2 15.71 11.39 9.86
N THR A 3 16.68 10.47 9.90
CA THR A 3 18.00 10.66 9.27
C THR A 3 17.89 10.57 7.74
N GLU A 4 18.89 11.06 7.03
CA GLU A 4 18.94 10.96 5.55
C GLU A 4 18.96 9.50 5.07
N GLU A 5 19.62 8.61 5.82
CA GLU A 5 19.62 7.17 5.54
C GLU A 5 18.22 6.58 5.70
N GLN A 6 17.52 6.91 6.79
CA GLN A 6 16.14 6.48 7.02
C GLN A 6 15.19 7.00 5.93
N LYS A 7 15.37 8.24 5.46
CA LYS A 7 14.58 8.79 4.35
C LYS A 7 14.86 8.05 3.04
N LYS A 8 16.13 7.76 2.73
CA LYS A 8 16.51 7.00 1.53
C LYS A 8 15.95 5.58 1.55
N GLU A 9 16.03 4.92 2.69
CA GLU A 9 15.48 3.57 2.88
C GLU A 9 13.96 3.57 2.72
N TRP A 10 13.26 4.52 3.34
CA TRP A 10 11.83 4.72 3.13
C TRP A 10 11.48 4.93 1.66
N GLY A 11 12.25 5.77 0.96
CA GLY A 11 12.07 5.98 -0.47
C GLY A 11 12.26 4.70 -1.29
N ARG A 12 13.20 3.83 -0.90
CA ARG A 12 13.39 2.52 -1.55
C ARG A 12 12.17 1.61 -1.35
N TRP A 13 11.67 1.51 -0.12
CA TRP A 13 10.49 0.70 0.19
C TRP A 13 9.23 1.22 -0.51
N ALA A 14 9.05 2.54 -0.57
CA ALA A 14 7.93 3.14 -1.29
C ALA A 14 7.93 2.74 -2.77
N LYS A 15 9.09 2.83 -3.44
CA LYS A 15 9.25 2.46 -4.85
C LYS A 15 9.05 0.96 -5.09
N LEU A 16 9.57 0.11 -4.22
CA LEU A 16 9.35 -1.35 -4.31
C LEU A 16 7.87 -1.68 -4.15
N ALA A 17 7.22 -1.06 -3.16
CA ALA A 17 5.81 -1.30 -2.90
C ALA A 17 4.93 -0.87 -4.07
N GLU A 18 5.19 0.30 -4.65
CA GLU A 18 4.53 0.79 -5.85
C GLU A 18 4.71 -0.20 -7.02
N ALA A 19 5.95 -0.53 -7.36
CA ALA A 19 6.25 -1.38 -8.52
C ALA A 19 5.68 -2.80 -8.38
N ASN A 20 5.67 -3.37 -7.17
CA ASN A 20 5.13 -4.71 -6.93
C ASN A 20 3.60 -4.69 -6.90
N ALA A 21 2.99 -3.71 -6.23
CA ALA A 21 1.53 -3.59 -6.17
C ALA A 21 0.94 -3.32 -7.56
N GLN A 22 1.54 -2.47 -8.38
CA GLN A 22 1.06 -2.19 -9.74
C GLN A 22 1.06 -3.44 -10.64
N LYS A 23 1.97 -4.40 -10.43
CA LYS A 23 2.01 -5.67 -11.16
C LYS A 23 0.96 -6.68 -10.70
N MET A 24 0.54 -6.60 -9.44
CA MET A 24 -0.32 -7.60 -8.81
C MET A 24 -1.79 -7.16 -8.75
N LEU A 25 -2.05 -5.90 -8.42
CA LEU A 25 -3.40 -5.42 -8.13
C LEU A 25 -4.21 -5.23 -9.41
N LYS A 26 -5.45 -5.71 -9.37
CA LYS A 26 -6.43 -5.56 -10.45
C LYS A 26 -7.74 -4.95 -9.92
N PRO A 27 -8.44 -4.12 -10.73
CA PRO A 27 -9.72 -3.53 -10.31
C PRO A 27 -10.66 -4.60 -9.74
N GLY A 28 -11.23 -4.32 -8.56
CA GLY A 28 -12.08 -5.26 -7.82
C GLY A 28 -11.39 -6.00 -6.67
N ASP A 29 -10.06 -6.02 -6.60
CA ASP A 29 -9.35 -6.62 -5.47
C ASP A 29 -9.73 -5.95 -4.14
N ARG A 30 -9.90 -6.76 -3.08
CA ARG A 30 -10.14 -6.28 -1.73
C ARG A 30 -8.83 -6.08 -1.00
N LEU A 31 -8.55 -4.85 -0.60
CA LEU A 31 -7.32 -4.49 0.11
C LEU A 31 -7.63 -4.20 1.56
N ARG A 32 -6.80 -4.69 2.49
CA ARG A 32 -6.73 -4.10 3.83
C ARG A 32 -5.61 -3.07 3.83
N VAL A 33 -5.97 -1.85 4.22
CA VAL A 33 -5.05 -0.71 4.27
C VAL A 33 -5.01 -0.12 5.67
N THR A 34 -3.84 0.33 6.08
CA THR A 34 -3.66 1.12 7.31
C THR A 34 -3.70 2.61 6.97
N LYS A 35 -4.57 3.36 7.65
CA LYS A 35 -4.68 4.82 7.54
C LYS A 35 -4.34 5.48 8.87
N CYS A 36 -3.65 6.61 8.85
CA CYS A 36 -3.38 7.44 10.04
C CYS A 36 -4.68 7.68 10.84
N PRO A 37 -4.72 7.43 12.17
CA PRO A 37 -3.60 7.18 13.10
C PRO A 37 -3.24 5.69 13.33
N GLY A 38 -3.44 4.80 12.36
CA GLY A 38 -3.18 3.35 12.48
C GLY A 38 -4.43 2.48 12.32
N THR A 39 -5.57 3.08 11.95
CA THR A 39 -6.82 2.34 11.72
C THR A 39 -6.72 1.49 10.46
N LYS A 40 -7.06 0.21 10.56
CA LYS A 40 -7.14 -0.72 9.42
C LYS A 40 -8.53 -0.63 8.77
N ARG A 41 -8.61 -0.65 7.44
CA ARG A 41 -9.88 -0.61 6.69
C ARG A 41 -9.81 -1.52 5.48
N TRP A 42 -10.95 -2.11 5.13
CA TRP A 42 -11.09 -2.81 3.86
C TRP A 42 -11.61 -1.87 2.78
N ILE A 43 -10.93 -1.84 1.65
CA ILE A 43 -11.35 -1.09 0.45
C ILE A 43 -11.42 -2.04 -0.74
N THR A 44 -12.18 -1.66 -1.76
CA THR A 44 -12.11 -2.30 -3.09
C THR A 44 -11.24 -1.44 -3.97
N PHE A 45 -10.18 -2.01 -4.53
CA PHE A 45 -9.31 -1.34 -5.46
C PHE A 45 -10.05 -1.01 -6.76
N SER A 46 -9.84 0.21 -7.28
CA SER A 46 -10.40 0.67 -8.54
C SER A 46 -9.32 0.85 -9.58
N HIS A 47 -8.38 1.77 -9.34
CA HIS A 47 -7.30 2.12 -10.26
C HIS A 47 -6.19 2.86 -9.51
N TRP A 48 -5.12 3.18 -10.24
CA TRP A 48 -3.99 3.97 -9.77
C TRP A 48 -4.14 5.45 -10.14
N ASP A 49 -3.75 6.35 -9.25
CA ASP A 49 -3.49 7.77 -9.53
C ASP A 49 -2.05 8.10 -9.10
N GLY A 50 -1.13 8.08 -10.06
CA GLY A 50 0.30 8.05 -9.75
C GLY A 50 0.67 6.83 -8.89
N CYS A 51 1.26 7.07 -7.72
CA CYS A 51 1.57 6.03 -6.74
C CYS A 51 0.42 5.73 -5.76
N TRP A 52 -0.71 6.44 -5.87
CA TRP A 52 -1.84 6.30 -4.95
C TRP A 52 -2.81 5.22 -5.41
N VAL A 53 -3.22 4.39 -4.45
CA VAL A 53 -4.29 3.41 -4.59
C VAL A 53 -5.63 4.14 -4.46
N VAL A 54 -6.43 4.13 -5.53
CA VAL A 54 -7.78 4.68 -5.52
C VAL A 54 -8.80 3.57 -5.28
N SER A 55 -9.63 3.77 -4.26
CA SER A 55 -10.73 2.86 -3.94
C SER A 55 -11.94 3.05 -4.88
N LYS A 56 -12.85 2.07 -4.91
CA LYS A 56 -14.09 2.12 -5.70
C LYS A 56 -15.00 3.30 -5.32
N SER A 57 -14.92 3.81 -4.09
CA SER A 57 -15.63 5.01 -3.65
C SER A 57 -14.91 6.32 -4.02
N GLY A 58 -13.83 6.26 -4.81
CA GLY A 58 -13.06 7.42 -5.27
C GLY A 58 -12.05 7.97 -4.25
N ILE A 59 -11.85 7.32 -3.10
CA ILE A 59 -10.86 7.75 -2.11
C ILE A 59 -9.48 7.27 -2.54
N GLY A 60 -8.55 8.20 -2.82
CA GLY A 60 -7.17 7.97 -3.25
C GLY A 60 -6.12 8.43 -2.22
N ASP A 61 -6.26 7.99 -0.97
CA ASP A 61 -5.42 8.43 0.16
C ASP A 61 -4.65 7.25 0.79
N TYR A 62 -4.20 6.33 -0.06
CA TYR A 62 -3.58 5.08 0.35
C TYR A 62 -2.33 4.80 -0.50
N HIS A 63 -1.17 4.74 0.15
CA HIS A 63 0.06 4.31 -0.51
C HIS A 63 0.22 2.78 -0.37
N PRO A 64 0.74 2.05 -1.38
CA PRO A 64 0.88 0.60 -1.35
C PRO A 64 1.70 0.05 -0.17
N VAL A 65 2.60 0.84 0.41
CA VAL A 65 3.33 0.49 1.66
C VAL A 65 2.41 0.25 2.86
N ASN A 66 1.16 0.72 2.80
CA ASN A 66 0.17 0.58 3.85
C ASN A 66 -0.82 -0.57 3.59
N VAL A 67 -0.66 -1.32 2.48
CA VAL A 67 -1.47 -2.50 2.17
C VAL A 67 -0.82 -3.71 2.82
N ASP A 68 -1.57 -4.40 3.68
CA ASP A 68 -1.09 -5.62 4.37
C ASP A 68 -1.87 -6.88 4.00
N PHE A 69 -3.03 -6.75 3.33
CA PHE A 69 -3.77 -7.89 2.76
C PHE A 69 -4.33 -7.58 1.37
N VAL A 70 -4.37 -8.60 0.52
CA VAL A 70 -5.10 -8.62 -0.77
C VAL A 70 -5.98 -9.86 -0.81
N ASN A 71 -7.29 -9.67 -1.00
CA ASN A 71 -8.28 -10.75 -1.10
C ASN A 71 -8.21 -11.77 0.07
N GLY A 72 -7.91 -11.29 1.27
CA GLY A 72 -7.82 -12.13 2.47
C GLY A 72 -6.46 -12.84 2.65
N LEU A 73 -5.51 -12.64 1.74
CA LEU A 73 -4.15 -13.14 1.87
C LEU A 73 -3.20 -12.01 2.34
N PRO A 74 -2.31 -12.28 3.31
CA PRO A 74 -1.34 -11.30 3.74
C PRO A 74 -0.33 -11.02 2.61
N VAL A 75 0.07 -9.76 2.47
CA VAL A 75 1.05 -9.32 1.48
C VAL A 75 2.05 -8.36 2.11
N ASP A 76 3.21 -8.26 1.50
CA ASP A 76 4.18 -7.21 1.78
C ASP A 76 4.83 -6.78 0.48
N PHE A 77 4.32 -5.68 -0.09
CA PHE A 77 4.85 -5.15 -1.34
C PHE A 77 6.23 -4.52 -1.19
N ALA A 78 6.61 -4.11 0.03
CA ALA A 78 7.88 -3.43 0.31
C ALA A 78 9.05 -4.39 0.60
N GLY A 79 8.77 -5.66 0.88
CA GLY A 79 9.77 -6.69 1.20
C GLY A 79 10.41 -6.51 2.59
N ARG A 80 9.67 -5.94 3.55
CA ARG A 80 10.05 -5.73 4.96
C ARG A 80 9.64 -6.88 5.89
N GLY A 81 8.91 -7.87 5.41
CA GLY A 81 8.19 -8.87 6.20
C GLY A 81 6.76 -8.43 6.52
N ILE A 82 5.89 -9.40 6.81
CA ILE A 82 4.53 -9.16 7.30
C ILE A 82 4.63 -8.92 8.81
N HIS A 83 4.23 -7.75 9.28
CA HIS A 83 4.20 -7.40 10.71
C HIS A 83 2.73 -7.19 11.13
N ASP A 84 2.32 -7.82 12.23
CA ASP A 84 0.93 -7.86 12.72
C ASP A 84 0.40 -6.53 13.28
#